data_AF-A0A231N1D6-F1
#
_entry.id   AF-A0A231N1D6-F1
#
_cell.length_a   1.000
_cell.length_b   1.000
_cell.length_c   1.000
_cell.angle_alpha   90.00
_cell.angle_beta   90.00
_cell.angle_gamma   90.00
#
_symmetry.space_group_name_H-M   'P 1'
#
loop_
_entity.id
_entity.type
_entity.pdbx_description
1 polymer ?
#
loop_
_entity_poly.entity_id
_entity_poly.type
_entity_poly.pdbx_seq_one_letter_code
_entity_poly.pdbx_strand_id
1 'polypeptide(L)'
;MPKQQEVTIRLDEATSALFAEYQAYTRVSPEHYLQQLLEKTLPTLEAMVGALREAGEDEQAVMELFGKKMAESLLRQQAARS
;
A
#
# COMPACT_ATOMS: atom_id res chain seq x y z
N MET A 1 16.54 16.73 2.11
CA MET A 1 16.36 15.55 1.23
C MET A 1 15.70 14.46 2.07
N PRO A 2 14.56 13.90 1.65
CA PRO A 2 14.00 12.74 2.35
C PRO A 2 15.04 11.62 2.32
N LYS A 3 15.26 10.97 3.46
CA LYS A 3 16.23 9.89 3.58
C LYS A 3 15.65 8.67 2.85
N GLN A 4 16.26 8.25 1.74
CA GLN A 4 15.89 6.99 1.10
C GLN A 4 16.29 5.83 2.02
N GLN A 5 15.37 4.89 2.21
CA GLN A 5 15.61 3.65 2.93
C GLN A 5 15.37 2.49 1.96
N GLU A 6 16.26 1.52 1.97
CA GLU A 6 16.12 0.30 1.17
C GLU A 6 15.49 -0.81 2.01
N VAL A 7 14.57 -1.56 1.39
CA VAL A 7 13.95 -2.75 1.97
C VAL A 7 14.29 -3.93 1.06
N THR A 8 14.87 -4.99 1.62
CA THR A 8 15.13 -6.25 0.89
C THR A 8 14.06 -7.28 1.23
N ILE A 9 13.39 -7.79 0.20
CA ILE A 9 12.39 -8.86 0.33
C ILE A 9 13.00 -10.16 -0.21
N ARG A 10 12.94 -11.24 0.58
CA ARG A 10 13.31 -12.58 0.13
C ARG A 10 12.04 -13.33 -0.22
N LEU A 11 11.94 -13.81 -1.45
CA LEU A 11 10.82 -14.61 -1.92
C LEU A 11 11.15 -16.09 -1.74
N ASP A 12 10.14 -16.88 -1.42
CA ASP A 12 10.24 -18.32 -1.53
C ASP A 12 10.19 -18.76 -3.01
N GLU A 13 10.48 -20.04 -3.24
CA GLU A 13 10.55 -20.61 -4.58
C GLU A 13 9.21 -20.46 -5.34
N ALA A 14 8.10 -20.75 -4.66
CA ALA A 14 6.77 -20.69 -5.25
C ALA A 14 6.39 -19.26 -5.70
N THR A 15 6.66 -18.26 -4.86
CA THR A 15 6.40 -16.86 -5.17
C THR A 15 7.30 -16.37 -6.29
N SER A 16 8.58 -16.75 -6.29
CA SER A 16 9.51 -16.39 -7.37
C SER A 16 9.10 -16.99 -8.71
N ALA A 17 8.63 -18.25 -8.74
CA ALA A 17 8.16 -18.90 -9.95
C ALA A 17 6.92 -18.18 -10.53
N LEU A 18 5.97 -17.82 -9.66
CA LEU A 18 4.78 -17.08 -10.07
C LEU A 18 5.12 -15.71 -10.69
N PHE A 19 6.08 -14.98 -10.11
CA PHE A 19 6.54 -13.72 -10.70
C PHE A 19 7.21 -13.90 -12.06
N ALA A 20 7.99 -14.98 -12.25
CA ALA A 20 8.61 -15.27 -13.54
C ALA A 20 7.56 -15.54 -14.62
N GLU A 21 6.51 -16.31 -14.31
CA GLU A 21 5.38 -16.54 -15.21
C GLU A 21 4.63 -15.24 -15.52
N TYR A 22 4.31 -14.46 -14.50
CA TYR A 22 3.63 -13.18 -14.65
C TYR A 22 4.42 -12.22 -15.56
N GLN A 23 5.75 -12.14 -15.37
CA GLN A 23 6.62 -11.35 -16.22
C GLN A 23 6.64 -11.87 -17.66
N ALA A 24 6.63 -13.19 -17.89
CA ALA A 24 6.59 -13.75 -19.24
C ALA A 24 5.31 -13.33 -19.99
N TYR A 25 4.16 -13.30 -19.31
CA TYR A 25 2.88 -12.90 -19.91
C TYR A 25 2.73 -11.38 -20.09
N THR A 26 3.18 -10.59 -19.10
CA THR A 26 2.86 -9.15 -19.03
C THR A 26 4.04 -8.23 -19.36
N ARG A 27 5.26 -8.77 -19.38
CA ARG A 27 6.53 -8.03 -19.45
C ARG A 27 6.78 -7.09 -18.27
N VAL A 28 6.01 -7.20 -17.20
CA VAL A 28 6.21 -6.45 -15.96
C VAL A 28 7.16 -7.23 -15.05
N SER A 29 8.27 -6.59 -14.66
CA SER A 29 9.22 -7.22 -13.73
C SER A 29 8.64 -7.30 -12.30
N PRO A 30 9.14 -8.22 -11.45
CA PRO A 30 8.72 -8.33 -10.06
C PRO A 30 8.89 -7.00 -9.30
N GLU A 31 10.00 -6.29 -9.53
CA GLU A 31 10.29 -5.00 -8.88
C GLU A 31 9.27 -3.94 -9.28
N HIS A 32 8.94 -3.86 -10.57
CA HIS A 32 7.94 -2.92 -11.05
C HIS A 32 6.55 -3.24 -10.50
N TYR A 33 6.18 -4.53 -10.44
CA TYR A 33 4.93 -4.95 -9.84
C TYR A 33 4.83 -4.54 -8.36
N LEU A 34 5.88 -4.83 -7.57
CA LEU A 34 5.92 -4.50 -6.15
C LEU A 34 5.89 -2.99 -5.92
N GLN A 35 6.62 -2.22 -6.72
CA GLN A 35 6.59 -0.77 -6.67
C GLN A 35 5.17 -0.23 -6.94
N GLN A 36 4.51 -0.73 -7.99
CA GLN A 36 3.12 -0.35 -8.27
C GLN A 36 2.16 -0.75 -7.15
N LEU A 37 2.37 -1.92 -6.54
CA LEU A 37 1.55 -2.37 -5.42
C LEU A 37 1.72 -1.46 -4.21
N LEU A 38 2.95 -1.07 -3.87
CA LEU A 38 3.25 -0.12 -2.82
C LEU A 38 2.58 1.23 -3.08
N GLU A 39 2.72 1.78 -4.28
CA GLU A 39 2.10 3.05 -4.66
C GLU A 39 0.57 3.02 -4.55
N LYS A 40 -0.06 1.92 -4.99
CA LYS A 40 -1.52 1.75 -4.92
C LYS A 40 -2.03 1.57 -3.50
N THR A 41 -1.24 0.97 -2.62
CA THR A 41 -1.64 0.62 -1.24
C THR A 41 -1.18 1.64 -0.21
N LEU A 42 -0.28 2.56 -0.56
CA LEU A 42 0.21 3.60 0.34
C LEU A 42 -0.93 4.44 0.97
N PRO A 43 -1.97 4.88 0.23
CA PRO A 43 -3.07 5.63 0.85
C PRO A 43 -3.84 4.83 1.90
N THR A 44 -3.91 3.51 1.74
CA THR A 44 -4.53 2.60 2.72
C THR A 44 -3.68 2.50 3.98
N LEU A 45 -2.34 2.37 3.82
CA LEU A 45 -1.42 2.37 4.95
C LEU A 45 -1.47 3.69 5.73
N GLU A 46 -1.51 4.83 5.03
CA GLU A 46 -1.66 6.15 5.65
C GLU A 46 -2.96 6.28 6.45
N ALA A 47 -4.09 5.82 5.89
CA ALA A 47 -5.37 5.83 6.57
C ALA A 47 -5.35 4.96 7.83
N MET A 48 -4.75 3.76 7.75
CA MET A 48 -4.65 2.84 8.88
C MET A 48 -3.76 3.41 9.99
N VAL A 49 -2.58 3.93 9.65
CA VAL A 49 -1.69 4.57 10.63
C VAL A 49 -2.36 5.79 11.26
N GLY A 50 -3.09 6.58 10.48
CA GLY A 50 -3.88 7.70 11.00
C GLY A 50 -4.95 7.25 11.99
N ALA A 51 -5.67 6.16 11.68
CA ALA A 51 -6.71 5.61 12.54
C ALA A 51 -6.12 5.09 13.87
N LEU A 52 -5.03 4.32 13.80
CA LEU A 52 -4.31 3.82 14.98
C LEU A 52 -3.81 4.96 15.87
N ARG A 53 -3.29 6.05 15.29
CA ARG A 53 -2.84 7.22 16.05
C ARG A 53 -3.98 7.95 16.76
N GLU A 54 -5.15 8.03 16.13
CA GLU A 54 -6.31 8.75 16.68
C GLU A 54 -7.11 7.90 17.67
N ALA A 55 -7.17 6.59 17.48
CA ALA A 55 -7.84 5.65 18.37
C ALA A 55 -7.10 5.46 19.71
N GLY A 56 -5.78 5.62 19.73
CA GLY A 56 -4.97 5.33 20.91
C GLY A 56 -5.03 3.84 21.25
N GLU A 57 -5.52 3.51 22.46
CA GLU A 57 -5.68 2.12 22.94
C GLU A 57 -7.07 1.53 22.64
N ASP A 58 -7.98 2.31 22.04
CA ASP A 58 -9.32 1.84 21.69
C ASP A 58 -9.33 1.08 20.36
N GLU A 59 -9.14 -0.24 20.43
CA GLU A 59 -9.17 -1.11 19.26
C GLU A 59 -10.49 -1.08 18.49
N GLN A 60 -11.62 -0.79 19.16
CA GLN A 60 -12.92 -0.71 18.49
C GLN A 60 -13.05 0.55 17.64
N ALA A 61 -12.47 1.67 18.10
CA ALA A 61 -12.47 2.93 17.35
C ALA A 61 -11.59 2.90 16.08
N VAL A 62 -10.57 2.04 16.02
CA VAL A 62 -9.64 1.95 14.88
C VAL A 62 -10.37 1.71 13.57
N MET A 63 -11.33 0.78 13.53
CA MET A 63 -12.00 0.41 12.28
C MET A 63 -12.94 1.52 11.77
N GLU A 64 -13.63 2.22 12.66
CA GLU A 64 -14.47 3.36 12.29
C GLU A 64 -13.63 4.52 11.73
N LEU A 65 -12.54 4.86 12.43
CA LEU A 65 -11.62 5.92 12.01
C LEU A 65 -10.91 5.57 10.71
N PHE A 66 -10.55 4.29 10.51
CA PHE A 66 -9.96 3.82 9.26
C PHE A 66 -10.93 4.01 8.09
N GLY A 67 -12.19 3.59 8.24
CA GLY A 67 -13.23 3.77 7.22
C GLY A 67 -13.40 5.25 6.85
N LYS A 68 -13.47 6.13 7.85
CA LYS A 68 -13.56 7.59 7.63
C LYS A 68 -12.36 8.14 6.85
N LYS A 69 -11.14 7.77 7.24
CA LYS A 69 -9.90 8.25 6.59
C LYS A 69 -9.74 7.74 5.16
N MET A 70 -10.18 6.52 4.89
CA MET A 70 -10.22 5.98 3.54
C MET A 70 -11.19 6.77 2.65
N ALA A 71 -12.39 7.08 3.15
CA ALA A 71 -13.35 7.92 2.42
C ALA A 71 -12.77 9.30 2.10
N GLU A 72 -12.12 9.95 3.08
CA GLU A 72 -11.43 11.23 2.86
C GLU A 72 -10.30 11.12 1.83
N SER A 73 -9.54 10.03 1.84
CA SER A 73 -8.47 9.77 0.86
C SER A 73 -9.01 9.65 -0.57
N LEU A 74 -10.11 8.92 -0.75
CA LEU A 74 -10.78 8.79 -2.05
C LEU A 74 -11.28 10.14 -2.57
N LEU A 75 -11.88 10.95 -1.70
CA LEU A 75 -12.33 12.30 -2.07
C LEU A 75 -11.16 13.21 -2.50
N ARG A 76 -10.03 13.15 -1.78
CA ARG A 76 -8.80 13.89 -2.17
C ARG A 76 -8.27 13.44 -3.53
N GLN A 77 -8.28 12.14 -3.80
CA GLN A 77 -7.84 11.60 -5.10
C GLN A 77 -8.75 12.01 -6.26
N GLN A 78 -10.06 12.10 -6.04
CA GLN A 78 -11.00 12.62 -7.04
C GLN A 78 -10.77 14.11 -7.31
N ALA A 79 -10.62 14.91 -6.25
CA ALA A 79 -10.36 16.35 -6.37
C ALA A 79 -9.03 16.66 -7.09
N ALA A 80 -7.99 15.84 -6.88
CA ALA A 80 -6.70 16.01 -7.55
C ALA A 80 -6.69 15.61 -9.04
N ARG A 81 -7.73 14.93 -9.52
CA ARG A 81 -7.90 14.53 -10.94
C ARG A 81 -8.85 15.44 -11.72
N SER A 82 -9.43 16.45 -11.05
CA SER A 82 -10.38 17.44 -11.61
C SER A 82 -9.65 18.74 -11.92
#